data_AF-A0A7S4J3N4-F1
#
_entry.id   AF-A0A7S4J3N4-F1
#
_cell.length_a   1.000
_cell.length_b   1.000
_cell.length_c   1.000
_cell.angle_alpha   90.00
_cell.angle_beta   90.00
_cell.angle_gamma   90.00
#
_symmetry.space_group_name_H-M   'P 1'
#
loop_
_entity.id
_entity.type
_entity.pdbx_description
1 polymer ?
#
loop_
_entity_poly.entity_id
_entity_poly.type
_entity_poly.pdbx_seq_one_letter_code
_entity_poly.pdbx_strand_id
1 'polypeptide(L)'
;MGNCNSANGAATEARPDASPLPHSFVDTIESCRGGTVVLSGCGGGYDVVGTAPFLYHIQKVASDVVLINLTTTSPSLLRDFGEPVSGCRHAHRINPGVFFQRQNYSPYFPEALFANSVKLPVYAIGRDASITEVSTAYRKILAAHKCRMARAIFLAKGGSDVLFTGDERGNAAPAEDIMHLRSVLAVPAEHRAVLTLGFNINCGRGILAWEVEDRLNQLRESDAVLFEERLSSDRTDATYYVDTVTKCDPSKTVVQSLVCAAIEGRRGTYTPDCLVSRIHQNVVPLTCRTATLFGFDMDAVARGIKYLDCIPNSADVRGVREAINDYKEEKFKNQNDWSMEGIQQEKAMCIGPKATLPPLPEEAPVSSDGCALSA
;
A
#
# COMPACT_ATOMS: atom_id res chain seq x y z
N MET A 1 -27.08 4.84 22.68
CA MET A 1 -27.13 5.92 21.69
C MET A 1 -26.21 7.05 22.13
N GLY A 2 -24.91 6.92 21.84
CA GLY A 2 -23.98 8.06 21.88
C GLY A 2 -23.97 8.64 20.47
N ASN A 3 -24.63 9.78 20.29
CA ASN A 3 -24.72 10.45 19.00
C ASN A 3 -23.32 10.87 18.54
N CYS A 4 -22.86 10.40 17.38
CA CYS A 4 -21.77 11.00 16.58
C CYS A 4 -22.15 12.39 16.01
N ASN A 5 -23.08 13.10 16.66
CA ASN A 5 -23.54 14.43 16.31
C ASN A 5 -23.20 15.38 17.45
N SER A 6 -21.92 15.78 17.56
CA SER A 6 -21.56 17.11 18.04
C SER A 6 -20.08 17.40 17.87
N ALA A 7 -19.82 18.53 17.20
CA ALA A 7 -18.59 19.33 17.21
C ALA A 7 -17.43 18.91 16.31
N ASN A 8 -17.58 19.18 15.01
CA ASN A 8 -16.55 19.89 14.24
C ASN A 8 -17.21 20.75 13.17
N GLY A 9 -17.73 21.91 13.60
CA GLY A 9 -18.13 22.99 12.70
C GLY A 9 -16.89 23.68 12.13
N ALA A 10 -16.21 23.01 11.20
CA ALA A 10 -15.43 23.71 10.18
C ALA A 10 -16.32 23.72 8.94
N ALA A 11 -16.75 24.91 8.53
CA ALA A 11 -17.45 25.09 7.27
C ALA A 11 -16.64 24.40 6.17
N THR A 12 -17.19 23.32 5.62
CA THR A 12 -16.79 22.77 4.34
C THR A 12 -17.17 23.82 3.30
N GLU A 13 -16.30 24.80 3.10
CA GLU A 13 -16.33 25.57 1.86
C GLU A 13 -16.44 24.57 0.72
N ALA A 14 -17.51 24.68 -0.07
CA ALA A 14 -17.75 23.85 -1.23
C ALA A 14 -16.48 23.87 -2.08
N ARG A 15 -15.79 22.73 -2.11
CA ARG A 15 -14.57 22.59 -2.89
C ARG A 15 -14.96 22.72 -4.36
N PRO A 16 -14.10 23.33 -5.21
CA PRO A 16 -14.31 23.23 -6.65
C PRO A 16 -14.40 21.74 -7.00
N ASP A 17 -15.50 21.34 -7.64
CA ASP A 17 -15.74 19.94 -8.03
C ASP A 17 -14.50 19.41 -8.75
N ALA A 18 -13.79 18.50 -8.09
CA ALA A 18 -12.74 17.74 -8.75
C ALA A 18 -13.45 16.97 -9.86
N SER A 19 -13.05 17.20 -11.12
CA SER A 19 -13.65 16.44 -12.21
C SER A 19 -13.23 14.98 -12.04
N PRO A 20 -14.17 14.02 -12.14
CA PRO A 20 -13.82 12.61 -12.03
C PRO A 20 -12.77 12.26 -13.08
N LEU A 21 -11.86 11.35 -12.73
CA LEU A 21 -10.90 10.83 -13.69
C LEU A 21 -11.63 10.00 -14.76
N PRO A 22 -11.10 9.92 -15.98
CA PRO A 22 -11.66 9.05 -17.02
C PRO A 22 -11.63 7.57 -16.63
N HIS A 23 -12.60 6.80 -17.13
CA HIS A 23 -12.71 5.35 -16.91
C HIS A 23 -11.83 4.52 -17.86
N SER A 24 -10.56 4.94 -18.01
CA SER A 24 -9.59 4.30 -18.88
C SER A 24 -8.18 4.61 -18.39
N PHE A 25 -7.30 3.60 -18.46
CA PHE A 25 -5.89 3.76 -18.08
C PHE A 25 -5.20 4.83 -18.93
N VAL A 26 -5.41 4.79 -20.25
CA VAL A 26 -4.81 5.74 -21.21
C VAL A 26 -5.31 7.15 -20.97
N ASP A 27 -6.63 7.32 -20.82
CA ASP A 27 -7.22 8.64 -20.62
C ASP A 27 -6.85 9.23 -19.24
N THR A 28 -6.67 8.38 -18.22
CA THR A 28 -6.13 8.79 -16.92
C THR A 28 -4.69 9.29 -17.03
N ILE A 29 -3.86 8.65 -17.86
CA ILE A 29 -2.49 9.14 -18.14
C ILE A 29 -2.55 10.47 -18.90
N GLU A 30 -3.41 10.57 -19.92
CA GLU A 30 -3.54 11.79 -20.72
C GLU A 30 -4.05 13.00 -19.93
N SER A 31 -4.96 12.78 -18.96
CA SER A 31 -5.42 13.86 -18.07
C SER A 31 -4.28 14.47 -17.24
N CYS A 32 -3.18 13.74 -17.05
CA CYS A 32 -2.00 14.21 -16.34
C CYS A 32 -1.08 15.14 -17.15
N ARG A 33 -1.33 15.31 -18.46
CA ARG A 33 -0.44 15.98 -19.39
C ARG A 33 -0.13 17.43 -19.01
N GLY A 34 1.17 17.77 -19.00
CA GLY A 34 1.66 19.13 -18.78
C GLY A 34 1.55 19.66 -17.35
N GLY A 35 1.04 18.86 -16.40
CA GLY A 35 0.88 19.26 -15.00
C GLY A 35 1.94 18.68 -14.06
N THR A 36 1.88 19.07 -12.78
CA THR A 36 2.61 18.40 -11.70
C THR A 36 1.77 17.24 -11.17
N VAL A 37 2.29 16.03 -11.23
CA VAL A 37 1.63 14.81 -10.75
C VAL A 37 2.31 14.31 -9.49
N VAL A 38 1.52 13.98 -8.47
CA VAL A 38 2.04 13.35 -7.25
C VAL A 38 1.75 11.85 -7.31
N LEU A 39 2.79 11.04 -7.14
CA LEU A 39 2.66 9.59 -6.93
C LEU A 39 3.13 9.28 -5.51
N SER A 40 2.25 8.68 -4.70
CA SER A 40 2.55 8.42 -3.30
C SER A 40 2.27 7.01 -2.84
N GLY A 41 3.15 6.44 -2.00
CA GLY A 41 2.87 5.20 -1.28
C GLY A 41 1.94 5.41 -0.10
N CYS A 42 0.87 4.61 -0.03
CA CYS A 42 -0.23 4.73 0.93
C CYS A 42 0.18 4.34 2.37
N GLY A 43 0.71 3.12 2.57
CA GLY A 43 0.74 2.45 3.86
C GLY A 43 2.12 2.24 4.48
N GLY A 44 3.12 3.03 4.10
CA GLY A 44 4.48 2.76 4.55
C GLY A 44 5.32 1.95 3.60
N GLY A 45 6.59 1.89 3.94
CA GLY A 45 7.48 0.89 3.40
C GLY A 45 7.64 0.96 1.88
N TYR A 46 7.36 -0.16 1.24
CA TYR A 46 7.55 -0.35 -0.20
C TYR A 46 6.31 0.01 -1.04
N ASP A 47 5.27 0.61 -0.45
CA ASP A 47 4.07 1.00 -1.22
C ASP A 47 4.40 2.04 -2.30
N VAL A 48 5.36 2.93 -2.06
CA VAL A 48 5.85 3.88 -3.07
C VAL A 48 6.44 3.19 -4.30
N VAL A 49 7.01 1.98 -4.16
CA VAL A 49 7.52 1.19 -5.29
C VAL A 49 6.37 0.67 -6.17
N GLY A 50 5.19 0.45 -5.58
CA GLY A 50 3.96 0.10 -6.30
C GLY A 50 3.51 1.18 -7.29
N THR A 51 4.05 2.41 -7.20
CA THR A 51 3.80 3.47 -8.19
C THR A 51 4.54 3.24 -9.50
N ALA A 52 5.56 2.37 -9.55
CA ALA A 52 6.49 2.30 -10.68
C ALA A 52 5.84 1.98 -12.05
N PRO A 53 4.85 1.06 -12.20
CA PRO A 53 4.20 0.85 -13.49
C PRO A 53 3.51 2.12 -13.99
N PHE A 54 2.94 2.89 -13.07
CA PHE A 54 2.25 4.14 -13.38
C PHE A 54 3.25 5.28 -13.66
N LEU A 55 4.32 5.38 -12.87
CA LEU A 55 5.44 6.32 -13.04
C LEU A 55 6.04 6.23 -14.45
N TYR A 56 6.21 5.02 -14.98
CA TYR A 56 6.73 4.77 -16.32
C TYR A 56 5.98 5.54 -17.42
N HIS A 57 4.66 5.70 -17.27
CA HIS A 57 3.84 6.45 -18.22
C HIS A 57 3.78 7.93 -17.87
N ILE A 58 3.59 8.26 -16.59
CA ILE A 58 3.44 9.65 -16.13
C ILE A 58 4.67 10.51 -16.46
N GLN A 59 5.89 9.96 -16.38
CA GLN A 59 7.11 10.68 -16.73
C GLN A 59 7.15 11.17 -18.20
N LYS A 60 6.33 10.59 -19.08
CA LYS A 60 6.29 10.94 -20.51
C LYS A 60 5.32 12.08 -20.82
N VAL A 61 4.36 12.34 -19.93
CA VAL A 61 3.25 13.27 -20.19
C VAL A 61 3.21 14.43 -19.20
N ALA A 62 3.60 14.22 -17.94
CA ALA A 62 3.61 15.26 -16.91
C ALA A 62 4.78 16.23 -17.13
N SER A 63 4.59 17.50 -16.73
CA SER A 63 5.69 18.47 -16.69
C SER A 63 6.61 18.24 -15.50
N ASP A 64 6.08 17.69 -14.42
CA ASP A 64 6.81 17.41 -13.19
C ASP A 64 6.18 16.23 -12.44
N VAL A 65 7.01 15.44 -11.76
CA VAL A 65 6.58 14.27 -10.99
C VAL A 65 7.15 14.35 -9.59
N VAL A 66 6.26 14.31 -8.60
CA VAL A 66 6.60 14.36 -7.18
C VAL A 66 6.33 13.00 -6.55
N LEU A 67 7.38 12.36 -6.05
CA LEU A 67 7.27 11.08 -5.35
C LEU A 67 7.19 11.31 -3.84
N ILE A 68 6.17 10.75 -3.17
CA ILE A 68 5.97 10.90 -1.72
C ILE A 68 5.76 9.53 -1.07
N ASN A 69 6.24 9.31 0.14
CA ASN A 69 5.89 8.12 0.92
C ASN A 69 5.58 8.51 2.36
N LEU A 70 4.48 8.02 2.92
CA LEU A 70 4.32 8.01 4.36
C LEU A 70 5.27 6.94 4.90
N THR A 71 6.38 7.31 5.54
CA THR A 71 7.53 6.41 5.70
C THR A 71 7.50 5.57 6.99
N THR A 72 7.96 4.33 6.89
CA THR A 72 8.29 3.46 8.02
C THR A 72 9.79 3.43 8.34
N THR A 73 10.60 4.15 7.56
CA THR A 73 12.04 4.32 7.78
C THR A 73 12.28 4.99 9.13
N SER A 74 13.34 4.58 9.84
CA SER A 74 13.62 5.12 11.16
C SER A 74 13.89 6.63 11.09
N PRO A 75 13.44 7.41 12.09
CA PRO A 75 13.72 8.85 12.13
C PRO A 75 15.20 9.21 12.12
N SER A 76 16.08 8.32 12.62
CA SER A 76 17.53 8.53 12.56
C SER A 76 18.05 8.50 11.13
N LEU A 77 17.65 7.50 10.34
CA LEU A 77 18.05 7.39 8.94
C LEU A 77 17.54 8.57 8.11
N LEU A 78 16.32 9.05 8.37
CA LEU A 78 15.77 10.23 7.70
C LEU A 78 16.59 11.49 8.01
N ARG A 79 17.05 11.67 9.25
CA ARG A 79 17.91 12.81 9.62
C ARG A 79 19.33 12.70 9.05
N ASP A 80 19.87 11.48 9.00
CA ASP A 80 21.25 11.25 8.57
C ASP A 80 21.40 11.37 7.05
N PHE A 81 20.36 11.01 6.29
CA PHE A 81 20.43 10.90 4.82
C PHE A 81 19.39 11.74 4.06
N GLY A 82 18.45 12.38 4.75
CA GLY A 82 17.40 13.18 4.14
C GLY A 82 17.59 14.68 4.35
N GLU A 83 17.23 15.47 3.35
CA GLU A 83 17.19 16.94 3.45
C GLU A 83 15.86 17.36 4.10
N PRO A 84 15.83 18.10 5.22
CA PRO A 84 14.58 18.51 5.84
C PRO A 84 13.78 19.43 4.90
N VAL A 85 12.48 19.16 4.77
CA VAL A 85 11.57 20.03 3.99
C VAL A 85 11.28 21.28 4.80
N SER A 86 11.54 22.45 4.21
CA SER A 86 11.37 23.74 4.90
C SER A 86 9.96 23.92 5.47
N GLY A 87 9.89 24.22 6.77
CA GLY A 87 8.63 24.39 7.49
C GLY A 87 7.83 23.10 7.74
N CYS A 88 8.44 21.93 7.53
CA CYS A 88 7.82 20.62 7.80
C CYS A 88 8.72 19.76 8.68
N ARG A 89 8.39 19.63 9.96
CA ARG A 89 9.17 18.83 10.91
C ARG A 89 9.28 17.36 10.52
N HIS A 90 8.23 16.79 9.95
CA HIS A 90 8.11 15.36 9.70
C HIS A 90 8.49 14.95 8.28
N ALA A 91 8.89 15.88 7.40
CA ALA A 91 9.13 15.58 6.00
C ALA A 91 10.60 15.79 5.61
N HIS A 92 11.17 14.80 4.91
CA HIS A 92 12.54 14.82 4.41
C HIS A 92 12.55 14.48 2.92
N ARG A 93 13.38 15.16 2.14
CA ARG A 93 13.64 14.86 0.73
C ARG A 93 14.83 13.90 0.64
N ILE A 94 14.60 12.72 0.07
CA ILE A 94 15.63 11.70 -0.12
C ILE A 94 16.08 11.76 -1.57
N ASN A 95 17.31 12.22 -1.79
CA ASN A 95 17.87 12.31 -3.14
C ASN A 95 18.41 10.95 -3.62
N PRO A 96 18.42 10.71 -4.95
CA PRO A 96 19.25 9.64 -5.51
C PRO A 96 20.72 9.83 -5.12
N GLY A 97 21.44 8.74 -4.91
CA GLY A 97 22.84 8.72 -4.48
C GLY A 97 23.07 8.27 -3.05
N VAL A 98 22.02 7.97 -2.28
CA VAL A 98 22.14 7.45 -0.91
C VAL A 98 22.43 5.94 -0.96
N PHE A 99 23.65 5.53 -0.61
CA PHE A 99 24.06 4.12 -0.59
C PHE A 99 24.56 3.69 0.79
N PHE A 100 24.23 2.47 1.21
CA PHE A 100 24.67 1.91 2.49
C PHE A 100 25.89 1.00 2.27
N GLN A 101 27.05 1.38 2.81
CA GLN A 101 28.32 0.65 2.64
C GLN A 101 28.57 -0.44 3.71
N ARG A 102 27.56 -0.95 4.40
CA ARG A 102 27.78 -1.97 5.45
C ARG A 102 27.58 -3.38 4.90
N GLN A 103 28.67 -4.14 4.79
CA GLN A 103 28.73 -5.46 4.15
C GLN A 103 27.72 -6.51 4.67
N ASN A 104 27.14 -6.32 5.87
CA ASN A 104 26.22 -7.29 6.49
C ASN A 104 24.90 -6.67 6.98
N TYR A 105 24.60 -5.42 6.62
CA TYR A 105 23.34 -4.78 7.03
C TYR A 105 22.88 -3.74 6.02
N SER A 106 21.79 -4.07 5.32
CA SER A 106 21.02 -3.10 4.55
C SER A 106 19.89 -2.59 5.46
N PRO A 107 19.86 -1.31 5.86
CA PRO A 107 18.75 -0.78 6.64
C PRO A 107 17.42 -0.88 5.89
N TYR A 108 16.31 -0.83 6.61
CA TYR A 108 15.00 -0.66 6.00
C TYR A 108 14.83 0.80 5.58
N PHE A 109 15.11 1.10 4.31
CA PHE A 109 15.02 2.45 3.74
C PHE A 109 14.52 2.40 2.28
N PRO A 110 13.25 2.00 2.07
CA PRO A 110 12.67 1.83 0.74
C PRO A 110 12.69 3.12 -0.10
N GLU A 111 12.58 4.29 0.50
CA GLU A 111 12.59 5.56 -0.23
C GLU A 111 13.95 5.83 -0.87
N ALA A 112 15.05 5.55 -0.17
CA ALA A 112 16.40 5.69 -0.71
C ALA A 112 16.64 4.70 -1.86
N LEU A 113 16.22 3.45 -1.68
CA LEU A 113 16.32 2.41 -2.72
C LEU A 113 15.49 2.78 -3.96
N PHE A 114 14.26 3.25 -3.75
CA PHE A 114 13.37 3.64 -4.84
C PHE A 114 13.91 4.88 -5.56
N ALA A 115 14.32 5.92 -4.83
CA ALA A 115 14.96 7.12 -5.39
C ALA A 115 16.18 6.77 -6.26
N ASN A 116 17.02 5.84 -5.79
CA ASN A 116 18.16 5.34 -6.55
C ASN A 116 17.76 4.55 -7.80
N SER A 117 16.68 3.77 -7.72
CA SER A 117 16.20 2.97 -8.84
C SER A 117 15.65 3.85 -9.97
N VAL A 118 14.79 4.81 -9.63
CA VAL A 118 14.06 5.63 -10.60
C VAL A 118 14.75 6.96 -10.92
N LYS A 119 15.86 7.27 -10.24
CA LYS A 119 16.65 8.51 -10.41
C LYS A 119 15.85 9.79 -10.16
N LEU A 120 14.86 9.74 -9.26
CA LEU A 120 14.08 10.88 -8.81
C LEU A 120 14.14 10.99 -7.27
N PRO A 121 14.05 12.19 -6.70
CA PRO A 121 13.92 12.34 -5.25
C PRO A 121 12.59 11.78 -4.76
N VAL A 122 12.59 11.22 -3.56
CA VAL A 122 11.38 10.76 -2.85
C VAL A 122 11.24 11.55 -1.56
N TYR A 123 10.09 12.17 -1.35
CA TYR A 123 9.78 12.85 -0.09
C TYR A 123 9.22 11.83 0.90
N ALA A 124 9.89 11.66 2.03
CA ALA A 124 9.49 10.78 3.10
C ALA A 124 8.83 11.60 4.23
N ILE A 125 7.56 11.31 4.53
CA ILE A 125 6.79 11.94 5.62
C ILE A 125 6.66 10.95 6.77
N GLY A 126 7.15 11.28 7.96
CA GLY A 126 7.13 10.40 9.13
C GLY A 126 5.71 10.04 9.59
N ARG A 127 5.50 8.77 9.98
CA ARG A 127 4.22 8.27 10.55
C ARG A 127 3.84 8.85 11.91
N ASP A 128 4.76 9.58 12.54
CA ASP A 128 4.50 10.34 13.77
C ASP A 128 3.81 11.69 13.49
N ALA A 129 3.67 12.08 12.22
CA ALA A 129 2.87 13.22 11.81
C ALA A 129 1.38 12.94 11.97
N SER A 130 0.64 13.96 12.41
CA SER A 130 -0.82 13.97 12.35
C SER A 130 -1.34 14.14 10.91
N ILE A 131 -2.62 13.85 10.68
CA ILE A 131 -3.30 14.06 9.38
C ILE A 131 -3.10 15.48 8.84
N THR A 132 -3.22 16.48 9.72
CA THR A 132 -3.02 17.89 9.35
C THR A 132 -1.57 18.17 8.94
N GLU A 133 -0.61 17.58 9.62
CA GLU A 133 0.81 17.74 9.33
C GLU A 133 1.21 17.05 8.02
N VAL A 134 0.67 15.85 7.74
CA VAL A 134 0.85 15.18 6.44
C VAL A 134 0.28 16.05 5.31
N SER A 135 -0.95 16.54 5.46
CA SER A 135 -1.59 17.46 4.49
C SER A 135 -0.78 18.75 4.28
N THR A 136 -0.13 19.24 5.34
CA THR A 136 0.73 20.42 5.29
C THR A 136 2.04 20.12 4.57
N ALA A 137 2.65 18.96 4.82
CA ALA A 137 3.85 18.52 4.12
C ALA A 137 3.62 18.42 2.61
N TYR A 138 2.50 17.84 2.16
CA TYR A 138 2.14 17.81 0.74
C TYR A 138 2.09 19.21 0.12
N ARG A 139 1.40 20.16 0.76
CA ARG A 139 1.32 21.55 0.27
C ARG A 139 2.68 22.24 0.20
N LYS A 140 3.57 21.98 1.16
CA LYS A 140 4.92 22.55 1.19
C LYS A 140 5.82 21.92 0.14
N ILE A 141 5.70 20.61 -0.08
CA ILE A 141 6.39 19.89 -1.15
C ILE A 141 5.93 20.42 -2.52
N LEU A 142 4.62 20.53 -2.76
CA LEU A 142 4.09 21.12 -4.00
C LEU A 142 4.59 22.55 -4.21
N ALA A 143 4.61 23.37 -3.15
CA ALA A 143 5.15 24.74 -3.23
C ALA A 143 6.65 24.77 -3.57
N ALA A 144 7.45 23.81 -3.09
CA ALA A 144 8.86 23.67 -3.48
C ALA A 144 9.02 23.34 -4.97
N HIS A 145 8.03 22.65 -5.55
CA HIS A 145 7.91 22.38 -6.98
C HIS A 145 7.18 23.52 -7.74
N LYS A 146 7.02 24.70 -7.12
CA LYS A 146 6.32 25.88 -7.70
C LYS A 146 4.87 25.58 -8.12
N CYS A 147 4.26 24.59 -7.49
CA CYS A 147 2.92 24.11 -7.78
C CYS A 147 1.99 24.43 -6.60
N ARG A 148 0.83 25.04 -6.87
CA ARG A 148 -0.19 25.31 -5.83
C ARG A 148 -1.26 24.22 -5.76
N MET A 149 -1.51 23.55 -6.88
CA MET A 149 -2.53 22.51 -7.03
C MET A 149 -1.97 21.46 -7.98
N ALA A 150 -1.93 20.20 -7.53
CA ALA A 150 -1.47 19.11 -8.38
C ALA A 150 -2.49 18.86 -9.51
N ARG A 151 -2.01 18.45 -10.69
CA ARG A 151 -2.91 17.95 -11.73
C ARG A 151 -3.58 16.66 -11.28
N ALA A 152 -2.82 15.77 -10.66
CA ALA A 152 -3.35 14.55 -10.09
C ALA A 152 -2.53 14.11 -8.88
N ILE A 153 -3.20 13.46 -7.93
CA ILE A 153 -2.56 12.73 -6.83
C ILE A 153 -2.98 11.28 -6.87
N PHE A 154 -2.02 10.37 -6.97
CA PHE A 154 -2.23 8.93 -6.94
C PHE A 154 -1.65 8.34 -5.66
N LEU A 155 -2.48 7.62 -4.90
CA LEU A 155 -2.09 6.94 -3.68
C LEU A 155 -2.00 5.44 -3.93
N ALA A 156 -0.79 4.91 -4.10
CA ALA A 156 -0.52 3.52 -4.39
C ALA A 156 -0.40 2.66 -3.13
N LYS A 157 -1.11 1.53 -3.12
CA LYS A 157 -1.07 0.52 -2.07
C LYS A 157 -0.64 -0.82 -2.66
N GLY A 158 0.33 -1.47 -2.02
CA GLY A 158 0.50 -2.91 -2.16
C GLY A 158 -0.59 -3.62 -1.37
N GLY A 159 -1.50 -4.29 -2.07
CA GLY A 159 -2.73 -4.85 -1.50
C GLY A 159 -3.96 -3.95 -1.73
N SER A 160 -5.08 -4.31 -1.11
CA SER A 160 -6.40 -3.68 -1.27
C SER A 160 -6.99 -3.15 0.04
N ASP A 161 -6.25 -3.18 1.14
CA ASP A 161 -6.77 -2.84 2.47
C ASP A 161 -7.21 -1.39 2.67
N VAL A 162 -6.61 -0.46 1.93
CA VAL A 162 -7.08 0.94 1.85
C VAL A 162 -8.51 1.07 1.31
N LEU A 163 -9.01 0.08 0.58
CA LEU A 163 -10.34 0.13 -0.04
C LEU A 163 -11.45 -0.27 0.92
N PHE A 164 -11.13 -0.96 2.02
CA PHE A 164 -12.11 -1.58 2.91
C PHE A 164 -12.85 -0.57 3.78
N THR A 165 -14.08 -0.92 4.11
CA THR A 165 -15.06 -0.01 4.72
C THR A 165 -14.98 0.04 6.24
N GLY A 166 -14.35 -0.98 6.86
CA GLY A 166 -14.33 -1.23 8.29
C GLY A 166 -15.29 -2.32 8.74
N ASP A 167 -16.12 -2.83 7.83
CA ASP A 167 -17.08 -3.90 8.12
C ASP A 167 -16.50 -5.30 8.09
N GLU A 168 -15.32 -5.43 7.51
CA GLU A 168 -14.67 -6.69 7.22
C GLU A 168 -14.22 -7.37 8.51
N ARG A 169 -14.30 -8.69 8.55
CA ARG A 169 -13.96 -9.50 9.73
C ARG A 169 -12.47 -9.46 10.05
N GLY A 170 -11.63 -9.22 9.05
CA GLY A 170 -10.19 -9.17 9.19
C GLY A 170 -9.65 -7.88 9.82
N ASN A 171 -8.38 -7.91 10.21
CA ASN A 171 -7.67 -6.76 10.75
C ASN A 171 -6.51 -6.34 9.83
N ALA A 172 -6.75 -6.33 8.52
CA ALA A 172 -5.77 -5.81 7.57
C ALA A 172 -5.52 -4.34 7.92
N ALA A 173 -4.27 -4.01 8.27
CA ALA A 173 -3.88 -2.82 9.04
C ALA A 173 -4.24 -1.51 8.32
N PRO A 174 -5.41 -0.89 8.58
CA PRO A 174 -5.88 0.24 7.78
C PRO A 174 -5.32 1.56 8.30
N ALA A 175 -4.70 1.60 9.49
CA ALA A 175 -4.47 2.85 10.20
C ALA A 175 -3.55 3.80 9.44
N GLU A 176 -2.40 3.31 8.97
CA GLU A 176 -1.49 4.08 8.12
C GLU A 176 -2.16 4.52 6.82
N ASP A 177 -2.88 3.61 6.16
CA ASP A 177 -3.54 3.85 4.88
C ASP A 177 -4.62 4.91 4.98
N ILE A 178 -5.51 4.78 5.97
CA ILE A 178 -6.61 5.71 6.19
C ILE A 178 -6.11 7.06 6.67
N MET A 179 -5.07 7.09 7.51
CA MET A 179 -4.42 8.35 7.87
C MET A 179 -3.92 9.08 6.63
N HIS A 180 -3.24 8.36 5.72
CA HIS A 180 -2.67 8.96 4.53
C HIS A 180 -3.76 9.40 3.54
N LEU A 181 -4.74 8.53 3.27
CA LEU A 181 -5.92 8.82 2.45
C LEU A 181 -6.61 10.10 2.94
N ARG A 182 -6.96 10.15 4.23
CA ARG A 182 -7.62 11.31 4.84
C ARG A 182 -6.80 12.60 4.72
N SER A 183 -5.48 12.48 4.82
CA SER A 183 -4.58 13.62 4.63
C SER A 183 -4.60 14.13 3.19
N VAL A 184 -4.52 13.23 2.21
CA VAL A 184 -4.50 13.58 0.78
C VAL A 184 -5.82 14.19 0.31
N LEU A 185 -6.96 13.78 0.88
CA LEU A 185 -8.24 14.42 0.61
C LEU A 185 -8.22 15.93 0.91
N ALA A 186 -7.37 16.42 1.82
CA ALA A 186 -7.24 17.84 2.12
C ALA A 186 -6.22 18.59 1.23
N VAL A 187 -5.54 17.90 0.32
CA VAL A 187 -4.52 18.48 -0.56
C VAL A 187 -5.17 18.96 -1.87
N PRO A 188 -4.89 20.20 -2.33
CA PRO A 188 -5.41 20.69 -3.61
C PRO A 188 -4.93 19.86 -4.80
N ALA A 189 -5.86 19.27 -5.54
CA ALA A 189 -5.61 18.53 -6.76
C ALA A 189 -6.84 18.57 -7.68
N GLU A 190 -6.63 18.58 -9.00
CA GLU A 190 -7.73 18.46 -9.98
C GLU A 190 -8.31 17.05 -9.96
N HIS A 191 -7.45 16.04 -9.77
CA HIS A 191 -7.82 14.63 -9.77
C HIS A 191 -7.16 13.87 -8.60
N ARG A 192 -7.86 12.86 -8.07
CA ARG A 192 -7.33 11.97 -7.04
C ARG A 192 -7.73 10.53 -7.32
N ALA A 193 -6.78 9.61 -7.21
CA ALA A 193 -7.08 8.19 -7.31
C ALA A 193 -6.27 7.35 -6.32
N VAL A 194 -6.85 6.23 -5.92
CA VAL A 194 -6.14 5.15 -5.22
C VAL A 194 -5.70 4.14 -6.26
N LEU A 195 -4.41 3.80 -6.26
CA LEU A 195 -3.86 2.71 -7.06
C LEU A 195 -3.67 1.50 -6.16
N THR A 196 -4.10 0.32 -6.60
CA THR A 196 -3.81 -0.92 -5.86
C THR A 196 -3.16 -1.95 -6.76
N LEU A 197 -2.19 -2.67 -6.20
CA LEU A 197 -1.47 -3.73 -6.89
C LEU A 197 -1.30 -4.91 -5.94
N GLY A 198 -1.55 -6.13 -6.42
CA GLY A 198 -1.59 -7.30 -5.53
C GLY A 198 -2.93 -7.44 -4.79
N PHE A 199 -4.04 -7.17 -5.48
CA PHE A 199 -5.38 -6.95 -4.90
C PHE A 199 -5.82 -8.02 -3.87
N ASN A 200 -5.50 -9.29 -4.10
CA ASN A 200 -5.93 -10.39 -3.24
C ASN A 200 -4.94 -10.76 -2.12
N ILE A 201 -3.76 -10.11 -2.05
CA ILE A 201 -2.70 -10.47 -1.09
C ILE A 201 -3.14 -10.28 0.37
N ASN A 202 -4.08 -9.35 0.64
CA ASN A 202 -4.62 -9.14 1.99
C ASN A 202 -5.44 -10.33 2.52
N CYS A 203 -5.78 -11.31 1.68
CA CYS A 203 -6.38 -12.57 2.16
C CYS A 203 -5.45 -13.29 3.16
N GLY A 204 -4.14 -13.14 3.00
CA GLY A 204 -3.14 -13.68 3.93
C GLY A 204 -3.07 -12.94 5.27
N ARG A 205 -3.84 -11.86 5.43
CA ARG A 205 -3.94 -11.03 6.65
C ARG A 205 -5.30 -11.13 7.33
N GLY A 206 -6.08 -12.16 6.99
CA GLY A 206 -7.36 -12.47 7.65
C GLY A 206 -8.58 -11.81 7.02
N ILE A 207 -8.44 -11.14 5.87
CA ILE A 207 -9.59 -10.73 5.04
C ILE A 207 -10.05 -11.94 4.24
N LEU A 208 -11.35 -12.18 4.15
CA LEU A 208 -11.88 -13.30 3.39
C LEU A 208 -11.91 -12.96 1.90
N ALA A 209 -11.65 -13.94 1.04
CA ALA A 209 -11.62 -13.71 -0.41
C ALA A 209 -12.95 -13.14 -0.94
N TRP A 210 -14.08 -13.57 -0.38
CA TRP A 210 -15.39 -13.04 -0.76
C TRP A 210 -15.59 -11.59 -0.31
N GLU A 211 -14.99 -11.13 0.80
CA GLU A 211 -15.05 -9.72 1.24
C GLU A 211 -14.28 -8.83 0.25
N VAL A 212 -13.15 -9.34 -0.28
CA VAL A 212 -12.39 -8.66 -1.33
C VAL A 212 -13.21 -8.51 -2.61
N GLU A 213 -13.90 -9.58 -3.03
CA GLU A 213 -14.74 -9.58 -4.23
C GLU A 213 -15.99 -8.72 -4.06
N ASP A 214 -16.67 -8.81 -2.93
CA ASP A 214 -17.85 -8.01 -2.61
C ASP A 214 -17.49 -6.51 -2.63
N ARG A 215 -16.35 -6.15 -2.02
CA ARG A 215 -15.89 -4.76 -2.05
C ARG A 215 -15.61 -4.26 -3.45
N LEU A 216 -14.98 -5.08 -4.31
CA LEU A 216 -14.76 -4.67 -5.71
C LEU A 216 -16.08 -4.48 -6.46
N ASN A 217 -17.07 -5.35 -6.24
CA ASN A 217 -18.38 -5.23 -6.87
C ASN A 217 -19.09 -3.94 -6.45
N GLN A 218 -19.09 -3.61 -5.15
CA GLN A 218 -19.63 -2.34 -4.65
C GLN A 218 -18.94 -1.12 -5.29
N LEU A 219 -17.62 -1.17 -5.47
CA LEU A 219 -16.87 -0.10 -6.13
C LEU A 219 -17.24 0.01 -7.63
N ARG A 220 -17.53 -1.10 -8.31
CA ARG A 220 -18.01 -1.07 -9.71
C ARG A 220 -19.42 -0.53 -9.81
N GLU A 221 -20.32 -0.94 -8.91
CA GLU A 221 -21.71 -0.47 -8.86
C GLU A 221 -21.82 1.03 -8.57
N SER A 222 -20.85 1.58 -7.84
CA SER A 222 -20.76 3.01 -7.53
C SER A 222 -19.90 3.81 -8.52
N ASP A 223 -19.52 3.20 -9.65
CA ASP A 223 -18.69 3.82 -10.68
C ASP A 223 -17.36 4.36 -10.14
N ALA A 224 -16.83 3.74 -9.08
CA ALA A 224 -15.59 4.13 -8.43
C ALA A 224 -14.36 3.49 -9.10
N VAL A 225 -14.53 2.48 -9.94
CA VAL A 225 -13.43 1.84 -10.68
C VAL A 225 -13.10 2.66 -11.92
N LEU A 226 -11.93 3.27 -11.93
CA LEU A 226 -11.44 4.07 -13.06
C LEU A 226 -10.81 3.17 -14.13
N PHE A 227 -10.00 2.19 -13.74
CA PHE A 227 -9.41 1.24 -14.69
C PHE A 227 -8.92 -0.03 -14.01
N GLU A 228 -8.77 -1.08 -14.81
CA GLU A 228 -8.18 -2.37 -14.45
C GLU A 228 -7.15 -2.76 -15.49
N GLU A 229 -5.86 -2.56 -15.19
CA GLU A 229 -4.79 -2.78 -16.15
C GLU A 229 -3.97 -4.01 -15.74
N ARG A 230 -4.04 -5.08 -16.55
CA ARG A 230 -3.25 -6.28 -16.30
C ARG A 230 -1.80 -6.06 -16.69
N LEU A 231 -0.91 -6.27 -15.72
CA LEU A 231 0.53 -6.34 -15.94
C LEU A 231 0.93 -7.76 -16.36
N SER A 232 1.74 -7.84 -17.40
CA SER A 232 2.27 -9.08 -17.95
C SER A 232 3.69 -8.86 -18.45
N SER A 233 4.49 -9.91 -18.47
CA SER A 233 5.94 -9.85 -18.76
C SER A 233 6.31 -9.33 -20.15
N ASP A 234 5.36 -9.28 -21.08
CA ASP A 234 5.52 -8.71 -22.42
C ASP A 234 5.35 -7.18 -22.46
N ARG A 235 4.89 -6.56 -21.36
CA ARG A 235 4.71 -5.12 -21.28
C ARG A 235 5.92 -4.41 -20.69
N THR A 236 6.26 -3.25 -21.25
CA THR A 236 7.41 -2.45 -20.82
C THR A 236 7.22 -1.83 -19.43
N ASP A 237 5.99 -1.46 -19.06
CA ASP A 237 5.66 -0.93 -17.72
C ASP A 237 5.79 -2.01 -16.64
N ALA A 238 5.39 -3.24 -16.94
CA ALA A 238 5.56 -4.39 -16.06
C ALA A 238 7.04 -4.75 -15.88
N THR A 239 7.83 -4.79 -16.96
CA THR A 239 9.29 -5.01 -16.88
C THR A 239 9.98 -3.92 -16.07
N TYR A 240 9.62 -2.65 -16.30
CA TYR A 240 10.12 -1.52 -15.52
C TYR A 240 9.84 -1.67 -14.02
N TYR A 241 8.64 -2.13 -13.66
CA TYR A 241 8.27 -2.41 -12.28
C TYR A 241 9.07 -3.57 -11.68
N VAL A 242 9.20 -4.71 -12.38
CA VAL A 242 9.99 -5.86 -11.90
C VAL A 242 11.46 -5.48 -11.68
N ASP A 243 12.06 -4.74 -12.60
CA ASP A 243 13.43 -4.22 -12.48
C ASP A 243 13.56 -3.29 -11.26
N THR A 244 12.56 -2.45 -11.04
CA THR A 244 12.54 -1.51 -9.92
C THR A 244 12.46 -2.25 -8.59
N VAL A 245 11.56 -3.23 -8.46
CA VAL A 245 11.43 -4.05 -7.25
C VAL A 245 12.72 -4.81 -6.96
N THR A 246 13.36 -5.36 -8.00
CA THR A 246 14.65 -6.06 -7.88
C THR A 246 15.75 -5.15 -7.31
N LYS A 247 15.81 -3.89 -7.76
CA LYS A 247 16.74 -2.87 -7.23
C LYS A 247 16.36 -2.38 -5.82
N CYS A 248 15.12 -2.60 -5.42
CA CYS A 248 14.56 -2.17 -4.14
C CYS A 248 14.60 -3.25 -3.04
N ASP A 249 15.42 -4.29 -3.16
CA ASP A 249 15.51 -5.37 -2.18
C ASP A 249 14.18 -6.16 -2.04
N PRO A 250 13.91 -7.11 -2.94
CA PRO A 250 12.66 -7.89 -2.96
C PRO A 250 12.46 -8.72 -1.68
N SER A 251 13.52 -9.05 -0.93
CA SER A 251 13.41 -9.79 0.32
C SER A 251 12.68 -8.99 1.42
N LYS A 252 12.63 -7.66 1.29
CA LYS A 252 12.03 -6.77 2.27
C LYS A 252 10.56 -6.43 2.02
N THR A 253 9.99 -6.91 0.92
CA THR A 253 8.62 -6.60 0.52
C THR A 253 7.87 -7.84 0.05
N VAL A 254 7.00 -8.37 0.90
CA VAL A 254 6.16 -9.53 0.55
C VAL A 254 5.25 -9.18 -0.62
N VAL A 255 4.55 -8.05 -0.54
CA VAL A 255 3.55 -7.69 -1.54
C VAL A 255 4.16 -7.50 -2.91
N GLN A 256 5.16 -6.63 -3.04
CA GLN A 256 5.71 -6.29 -4.34
C GLN A 256 6.40 -7.50 -4.99
N SER A 257 7.05 -8.37 -4.21
CA SER A 257 7.67 -9.61 -4.70
C SER A 257 6.67 -10.67 -5.15
N LEU A 258 5.52 -10.81 -4.46
CA LEU A 258 4.45 -11.70 -4.92
C LEU A 258 3.79 -11.18 -6.21
N VAL A 259 3.67 -9.85 -6.37
CA VAL A 259 3.22 -9.24 -7.62
C VAL A 259 4.19 -9.53 -8.75
N CYS A 260 5.51 -9.35 -8.55
CA CYS A 260 6.52 -9.69 -9.58
C CYS A 260 6.39 -11.16 -10.02
N ALA A 261 6.29 -12.09 -9.07
CA ALA A 261 6.08 -13.50 -9.39
C ALA A 261 4.79 -13.73 -10.20
N ALA A 262 3.70 -13.03 -9.89
CA ALA A 262 2.46 -13.13 -10.64
C ALA A 262 2.56 -12.57 -12.07
N ILE A 263 3.33 -11.50 -12.28
CA ILE A 263 3.66 -10.91 -13.60
C ILE A 263 4.49 -11.90 -14.44
N GLU A 264 5.43 -12.60 -13.81
CA GLU A 264 6.25 -13.67 -14.40
C GLU A 264 5.46 -14.96 -14.70
N GLY A 265 4.15 -14.96 -14.42
CA GLY A 265 3.26 -16.08 -14.74
C GLY A 265 3.16 -17.13 -13.64
N ARG A 266 3.75 -16.91 -12.45
CA ARG A 266 3.55 -17.80 -11.30
C ARG A 266 2.09 -17.75 -10.83
N ARG A 267 1.60 -18.87 -10.29
CA ARG A 267 0.20 -19.10 -9.88
C ARG A 267 0.15 -19.92 -8.59
N GLY A 268 -1.01 -19.91 -7.93
CA GLY A 268 -1.24 -20.69 -6.70
C GLY A 268 -0.38 -20.18 -5.54
N THR A 269 -0.12 -21.01 -4.53
CA THR A 269 0.61 -20.65 -3.30
C THR A 269 2.13 -20.58 -3.51
N TYR A 270 2.58 -20.08 -4.66
CA TYR A 270 3.99 -19.94 -4.98
C TYR A 270 4.67 -18.94 -4.03
N THR A 271 5.87 -19.30 -3.56
CA THR A 271 6.70 -18.49 -2.67
C THR A 271 8.01 -18.16 -3.40
N PRO A 272 8.29 -16.88 -3.72
CA PRO A 272 9.59 -16.48 -4.24
C PRO A 272 10.73 -16.82 -3.27
N ASP A 273 11.87 -17.28 -3.81
CA ASP A 273 13.02 -17.70 -3.00
C ASP A 273 13.50 -16.59 -2.04
N CYS A 274 13.47 -15.33 -2.50
CA CYS A 274 13.84 -14.17 -1.71
C CYS A 274 12.93 -13.92 -0.49
N LEU A 275 11.74 -14.54 -0.44
CA LEU A 275 10.78 -14.42 0.65
C LEU A 275 10.76 -15.63 1.59
N VAL A 276 11.44 -16.73 1.26
CA VAL A 276 11.40 -17.97 2.07
C VAL A 276 11.84 -17.70 3.51
N SER A 277 12.90 -16.92 3.73
CA SER A 277 13.36 -16.56 5.07
C SER A 277 12.40 -15.64 5.85
N ARG A 278 11.48 -14.96 5.14
CA ARG A 278 10.59 -13.96 5.72
C ARG A 278 9.20 -14.50 6.04
N ILE A 279 8.63 -15.32 5.15
CA ILE A 279 7.26 -15.83 5.29
C ILE A 279 7.17 -17.36 5.29
N HIS A 280 8.28 -18.08 5.08
CA HIS A 280 8.38 -19.53 4.91
C HIS A 280 7.58 -20.07 3.71
N GLN A 281 6.27 -19.88 3.71
CA GLN A 281 5.35 -20.28 2.66
C GLN A 281 4.27 -19.20 2.46
N ASN A 282 4.06 -18.82 1.21
CA ASN A 282 2.92 -18.02 0.81
C ASN A 282 1.63 -18.86 0.88
N VAL A 283 0.64 -18.36 1.61
CA VAL A 283 -0.67 -19.00 1.77
C VAL A 283 -1.75 -18.36 0.89
N VAL A 284 -1.41 -17.31 0.14
CA VAL A 284 -2.34 -16.60 -0.73
C VAL A 284 -2.12 -17.04 -2.18
N PRO A 285 -3.14 -17.59 -2.86
CA PRO A 285 -3.01 -17.93 -4.27
C PRO A 285 -2.66 -16.73 -5.14
N LEU A 286 -1.59 -16.82 -5.92
CA LEU A 286 -1.28 -15.86 -6.97
C LEU A 286 -2.25 -16.06 -8.13
N THR A 287 -2.95 -15.00 -8.49
CA THR A 287 -3.98 -14.98 -9.54
C THR A 287 -3.69 -13.85 -10.53
N CYS A 288 -4.50 -13.73 -11.59
CA CYS A 288 -4.44 -12.59 -12.50
C CYS A 288 -4.63 -11.26 -11.75
N ARG A 289 -5.45 -11.22 -10.70
CA ARG A 289 -5.70 -10.03 -9.87
C ARG A 289 -4.48 -9.61 -9.07
N THR A 290 -3.58 -10.55 -8.75
CA THR A 290 -2.32 -10.24 -8.10
C THR A 290 -1.44 -9.36 -9.01
N ALA A 291 -1.50 -9.58 -10.33
CA ALA A 291 -0.77 -8.82 -11.34
C ALA A 291 -1.64 -7.75 -12.05
N THR A 292 -2.76 -7.35 -11.46
CA THR A 292 -3.61 -6.28 -12.03
C THR A 292 -3.44 -5.01 -11.22
N LEU A 293 -3.13 -3.91 -11.91
CA LEU A 293 -3.13 -2.56 -11.35
C LEU A 293 -4.55 -2.01 -11.48
N PHE A 294 -5.18 -1.74 -10.34
CA PHE A 294 -6.49 -1.10 -10.31
C PHE A 294 -6.33 0.38 -9.97
N GLY A 295 -7.11 1.22 -10.63
CA GLY A 295 -7.31 2.63 -10.26
C GLY A 295 -8.73 2.86 -9.76
N PHE A 296 -8.88 3.56 -8.64
CA PHE A 296 -10.16 3.90 -8.05
C PHE A 296 -10.28 5.39 -7.78
N ASP A 297 -11.47 5.96 -7.95
CA ASP A 297 -11.78 7.31 -7.52
C ASP A 297 -11.59 7.42 -5.99
N MET A 298 -10.70 8.32 -5.58
CA MET A 298 -10.29 8.42 -4.17
C MET A 298 -11.44 8.92 -3.29
N ASP A 299 -12.24 9.86 -3.79
CA ASP A 299 -13.36 10.43 -3.05
C ASP A 299 -14.48 9.39 -2.87
N ALA A 300 -14.73 8.53 -3.86
CA ALA A 300 -15.65 7.40 -3.76
C ALA A 300 -15.18 6.33 -2.77
N VAL A 301 -13.89 5.99 -2.79
CA VAL A 301 -13.29 5.10 -1.78
C VAL A 301 -13.50 5.69 -0.38
N ALA A 302 -13.18 6.97 -0.19
CA ALA A 302 -13.32 7.66 1.09
C ALA A 302 -14.75 7.66 1.62
N ARG A 303 -15.75 7.94 0.78
CA ARG A 303 -17.18 7.89 1.15
C ARG A 303 -17.62 6.52 1.65
N GLY A 304 -16.96 5.44 1.21
CA GLY A 304 -17.28 4.09 1.65
C GLY A 304 -16.73 3.72 3.03
N ILE A 305 -15.79 4.49 3.59
CA ILE A 305 -15.13 4.16 4.86
C ILE A 305 -15.97 4.68 6.02
N LYS A 306 -16.57 3.76 6.79
CA LYS A 306 -17.62 4.08 7.77
C LYS A 306 -17.14 4.79 9.03
N TYR A 307 -15.87 4.62 9.36
CA TYR A 307 -15.24 5.25 10.51
C TYR A 307 -14.42 6.48 10.12
N LEU A 308 -14.38 6.85 8.83
CA LEU A 308 -13.50 7.90 8.35
C LEU A 308 -13.77 9.20 9.10
N ASP A 309 -15.03 9.62 9.20
CA ASP A 309 -15.44 10.89 9.84
C ASP A 309 -15.17 10.94 11.35
N CYS A 310 -15.08 9.79 12.02
CA CYS A 310 -14.78 9.69 13.45
C CYS A 310 -13.31 10.01 13.77
N ILE A 311 -12.43 10.03 12.77
CA ILE A 311 -11.00 10.29 12.97
C ILE A 311 -10.76 11.80 13.10
N PRO A 312 -10.14 12.31 14.18
CA PRO A 312 -9.83 13.74 14.27
C PRO A 312 -8.64 14.09 13.37
N ASN A 313 -8.61 15.32 12.81
CA ASN A 313 -7.50 15.79 11.97
C ASN A 313 -6.16 15.94 12.72
N SER A 314 -6.19 15.90 14.04
CA SER A 314 -5.00 15.86 14.91
C SER A 314 -4.50 14.44 15.18
N ALA A 315 -5.20 13.39 14.72
CA ALA A 315 -4.75 12.01 14.91
C ALA A 315 -3.47 11.73 14.12
N ASP A 316 -2.52 11.09 14.79
CA ASP A 316 -1.44 10.33 14.18
C ASP A 316 -1.92 8.88 13.89
N VAL A 317 -1.04 8.01 13.42
CA VAL A 317 -1.38 6.61 13.11
C VAL A 317 -1.99 5.88 14.32
N ARG A 318 -1.60 6.23 15.56
CA ARG A 318 -2.13 5.59 16.77
C ARG A 318 -3.56 6.05 17.01
N GLY A 319 -3.81 7.36 16.93
CA GLY A 319 -5.17 7.91 17.06
C GLY A 319 -6.13 7.38 16.00
N VAL A 320 -5.65 7.16 14.76
CA VAL A 320 -6.45 6.51 13.71
C VAL A 320 -6.76 5.06 14.09
N ARG A 321 -5.78 4.31 14.60
CA ARG A 321 -5.98 2.93 15.05
C ARG A 321 -6.97 2.83 16.20
N GLU A 322 -6.92 3.76 17.16
CA GLU A 322 -7.88 3.86 18.26
C GLU A 322 -9.29 4.10 17.72
N ALA A 323 -9.49 5.08 16.83
CA ALA A 323 -10.79 5.35 16.22
C ALA A 323 -11.36 4.14 15.44
N ILE A 324 -10.50 3.38 14.73
CA ILE A 324 -10.89 2.14 14.06
C ILE A 324 -11.35 1.08 15.07
N ASN A 325 -10.61 0.91 16.17
CA ASN A 325 -10.94 -0.05 17.21
C ASN A 325 -12.25 0.32 17.91
N ASP A 326 -12.44 1.59 18.26
CA ASP A 326 -13.66 2.10 18.89
C ASP A 326 -14.87 1.82 17.99
N TYR A 327 -14.77 2.12 16.69
CA TYR A 327 -15.80 1.81 15.71
C TYR A 327 -16.15 0.32 15.67
N LYS A 328 -15.12 -0.55 15.62
CA LYS A 328 -15.32 -2.00 15.61
C LYS A 328 -15.98 -2.48 16.91
N GLU A 329 -15.51 -2.02 18.06
CA GLU A 329 -16.09 -2.38 19.35
C GLU A 329 -17.56 -1.97 19.45
N GLU A 330 -17.92 -0.76 19.05
CA GLU A 330 -19.30 -0.28 19.06
C GLU A 330 -20.19 -1.12 18.13
N LYS A 331 -19.70 -1.45 16.93
CA LYS A 331 -20.40 -2.31 15.98
C LYS A 331 -20.65 -3.70 16.57
N PHE A 332 -19.62 -4.36 17.12
CA PHE A 332 -19.73 -5.73 17.62
C PHE A 332 -20.46 -5.83 18.96
N LYS A 333 -20.41 -4.79 19.82
CA LYS A 333 -21.27 -4.70 21.01
C LYS A 333 -22.76 -4.73 20.64
N ASN A 334 -23.12 -4.15 19.49
CA ASN A 334 -24.48 -4.14 18.96
C ASN A 334 -24.85 -5.41 18.16
N GLN A 335 -23.90 -6.31 17.88
CA GLN A 335 -24.10 -7.56 17.13
C GLN A 335 -24.05 -8.83 18.00
N ASN A 336 -24.11 -8.70 19.34
CA ASN A 336 -24.12 -9.80 20.31
C ASN A 336 -25.34 -10.76 20.24
N ASP A 337 -25.98 -10.90 19.08
CA ASP A 337 -26.99 -11.93 18.77
C ASP A 337 -26.42 -13.05 17.85
N TRP A 338 -25.12 -13.03 17.55
CA TRP A 338 -24.46 -14.11 16.80
C TRP A 338 -23.78 -15.07 17.78
N SER A 339 -24.41 -16.21 18.01
CA SER A 339 -23.87 -17.28 18.85
C SER A 339 -22.50 -17.75 18.33
N MET A 340 -21.60 -18.07 19.27
CA MET A 340 -20.26 -18.61 19.03
C MET A 340 -20.20 -19.86 18.10
N GLU A 341 -21.35 -20.45 17.78
CA GLU A 341 -21.50 -21.60 16.89
C GLU A 341 -21.20 -21.27 15.42
N GLY A 342 -21.58 -20.07 14.93
CA GLY A 342 -21.35 -19.69 13.52
C GLY A 342 -19.86 -19.53 13.17
N ILE A 343 -19.06 -19.02 14.11
CA ILE A 343 -17.61 -18.80 13.92
C ILE A 343 -16.83 -20.13 13.92
N GLN A 344 -17.30 -21.14 14.64
CA GLN A 344 -16.67 -22.46 14.66
C GLN A 344 -16.95 -23.26 13.38
N GLN A 345 -18.13 -23.09 12.78
CA GLN A 345 -18.53 -23.81 11.57
C GLN A 345 -17.78 -23.32 10.32
N GLU A 346 -17.49 -22.01 10.20
CA GLU A 346 -16.69 -21.47 9.09
C GLU A 346 -15.18 -21.70 9.24
N LYS A 347 -14.65 -21.71 10.48
CA LYS A 347 -13.26 -22.12 10.73
C LYS A 347 -12.98 -23.55 10.26
N ALA A 348 -13.97 -24.43 10.31
CA ALA A 348 -13.86 -25.79 9.79
C ALA A 348 -13.93 -25.88 8.25
N MET A 349 -14.48 -24.86 7.56
CA MET A 349 -14.55 -24.81 6.09
C MET A 349 -13.36 -24.07 5.45
N CYS A 350 -12.78 -23.08 6.12
CA CYS A 350 -11.61 -22.35 5.59
C CYS A 350 -10.27 -23.03 5.88
N ILE A 351 -10.22 -23.95 6.85
CA ILE A 351 -9.07 -24.83 7.08
C ILE A 351 -9.38 -26.14 6.36
N GLY A 352 -8.93 -26.28 5.11
CA GLY A 352 -8.88 -27.59 4.46
C GLY A 352 -8.20 -28.61 5.38
N PRO A 353 -8.52 -29.92 5.26
CA PRO A 353 -8.09 -30.93 6.23
C PRO A 353 -6.61 -30.76 6.53
N LYS A 354 -6.26 -30.62 7.83
CA LYS A 354 -4.88 -30.59 8.30
C LYS A 354 -4.14 -31.71 7.57
N ALA A 355 -3.26 -31.35 6.64
CA ALA A 355 -2.32 -32.30 6.09
C ALA A 355 -1.50 -32.79 7.27
N THR A 356 -1.80 -33.98 7.76
CA THR A 356 -0.88 -34.73 8.62
C THR A 356 0.37 -34.92 7.79
N LEU A 357 1.41 -34.13 8.11
CA LEU A 357 2.75 -34.36 7.60
C LEU A 357 3.11 -35.82 7.89
N PRO A 358 3.60 -36.59 6.92
CA PRO A 358 4.19 -37.88 7.22
C PRO A 358 5.33 -37.66 8.24
N PRO A 359 5.50 -38.57 9.21
CA PRO A 359 6.63 -38.49 10.13
C PRO A 359 7.93 -38.42 9.33
N LEU A 360 8.82 -37.52 9.74
CA LEU A 360 10.17 -37.45 9.21
C LEU A 360 10.80 -38.85 9.34
N PRO A 361 11.48 -39.36 8.30
CA PRO A 361 12.21 -40.61 8.44
C PRO A 361 13.25 -40.46 9.55
N GLU A 362 13.26 -41.42 10.48
CA GLU A 362 14.28 -41.51 11.53
C GLU A 362 15.67 -41.43 10.90
N GLU A 363 16.50 -40.56 11.47
CA GLU A 363 17.90 -40.40 11.07
C GLU A 363 18.58 -41.78 11.11
N ALA A 364 19.04 -42.23 9.95
CA ALA A 364 19.85 -43.44 9.87
C ALA A 364 21.12 -43.22 10.72
N PRO A 365 21.51 -44.20 11.56
CA PRO A 365 22.69 -44.07 12.39
C PRO A 365 23.92 -43.90 11.50
N VAL A 366 24.69 -42.85 11.81
CA VAL A 366 26.01 -42.59 11.23
C VAL A 366 26.91 -43.79 11.52
N SER A 367 27.13 -44.63 10.51
CA SER A 367 28.14 -45.69 10.59
C SER A 367 29.52 -45.07 10.55
N SER A 368 30.19 -45.05 11.69
CA SER A 368 31.63 -44.85 11.79
C SER A 368 32.33 -46.10 11.28
N ASP A 369 32.80 -46.09 10.04
CA ASP A 369 33.88 -46.98 9.61
C ASP A 369 34.73 -46.27 8.56
N GLY A 370 36.02 -46.15 8.89
CA GLY A 370 37.02 -45.48 8.08
C GLY A 370 37.85 -46.43 7.22
N CYS A 371 38.42 -45.87 6.16
CA CYS A 371 39.60 -46.27 5.38
C CYS A 371 39.45 -45.59 4.00
N ALA A 372 40.46 -45.15 3.28
CA ALA A 372 41.89 -45.07 3.46
C ALA A 372 42.38 -44.11 2.35
N LEU A 373 43.36 -43.27 2.67
CA LEU A 373 44.16 -42.55 1.69
C LEU A 373 45.10 -43.51 0.97
N SER A 374 45.12 -43.52 -0.36
CA SER A 374 46.35 -43.68 -1.15
C SER A 374 46.14 -43.47 -2.66
N ALA A 375 47.10 -42.73 -3.23
CA ALA A 375 47.47 -42.51 -4.64
C ALA A 375 46.61 -41.54 -5.48
#